data_AF-A0A537T2J4-F1
#
_entry.id   AF-A0A537T2J4-F1
#
_cell.length_a   1.000
_cell.length_b   1.000
_cell.length_c   1.000
_cell.angle_alpha   90.00
_cell.angle_beta   90.00
_cell.angle_gamma   90.00
#
_symmetry.space_group_name_H-M   'P 1'
#
loop_
_entity.id
_entity.type
_entity.pdbx_description
1 polymer ?
#
loop_
_entity_poly.entity_id
_entity_poly.type
_entity_poly.pdbx_seq_one_letter_code
_entity_poly.pdbx_strand_id
1 'polypeptide(L)' 'MIDEQSRAGEYLSRAAEMRQLARNTRFPEVRTRLLLMAAGFERLADQVERWEGASLATAAD' A
#
# COMPACT_ATOMS: atom_id res chain seq x y z
N MET A 1 4.14 20.11 -11.42
CA MET A 1 3.38 18.90 -11.77
C MET A 1 3.14 18.18 -10.46
N ILE A 2 1.95 18.31 -9.89
CA ILE A 2 1.59 17.58 -8.67
C ILE A 2 1.05 16.27 -9.20
N ASP A 3 1.89 15.24 -9.11
CA ASP A 3 1.53 13.86 -9.39
C ASP A 3 0.18 13.59 -8.74
N GLU A 4 -0.82 13.25 -9.55
CA GLU A 4 -2.09 12.72 -9.05
C GLU A 4 -1.77 11.31 -8.53
N GLN A 5 -1.20 11.27 -7.34
CA GLN A 5 -0.73 10.04 -6.72
C GLN A 5 -1.98 9.20 -6.43
N SER A 6 -2.22 8.20 -7.26
CA SER A 6 -3.37 7.30 -7.11
C SER A 6 -3.39 6.77 -5.68
N ARG A 7 -4.59 6.62 -5.10
CA ARG A 7 -4.74 6.17 -3.69
C ARG A 7 -4.04 4.84 -3.45
N ALA A 8 -3.98 3.97 -4.44
CA ALA A 8 -3.18 2.74 -4.40
C ALA A 8 -1.67 3.01 -4.24
N GLY A 9 -1.12 3.97 -4.99
CA GLY A 9 0.28 4.40 -4.91
C GLY A 9 0.67 4.97 -3.55
N GLU A 10 -0.22 5.70 -2.88
CA GLU A 10 0.00 6.16 -1.50
C GLU A 10 0.12 4.99 -0.52
N TYR A 11 -0.77 3.99 -0.65
CA TYR A 11 -0.72 2.79 0.19
C TYR A 11 0.55 1.98 -0.06
N LEU A 12 0.96 1.80 -1.32
CA LEU A 12 2.22 1.13 -1.65
C LEU A 12 3.45 1.88 -1.11
N SER A 13 3.44 3.21 -1.16
CA SER A 13 4.52 4.04 -0.59
C SER A 13 4.63 3.82 0.92
N ARG A 14 3.51 3.83 1.64
CA ARG A 14 3.47 3.53 3.09
C ARG A 14 3.93 2.11 3.39
N ALA A 15 3.56 1.13 2.56
CA ALA A 15 4.06 -0.25 2.72
C ALA A 15 5.58 -0.33 2.57
N ALA A 16 6.16 0.41 1.62
CA ALA A 16 7.60 0.48 1.42
C ALA A 16 8.33 1.10 2.63
N GLU A 17 7.81 2.21 3.18
CA GLU A 17 8.34 2.83 4.40
C GLU A 17 8.34 1.86 5.59
N MET A 18 7.23 1.16 5.83
CA MET A 18 7.13 0.18 6.91
C MET A 18 8.17 -0.96 6.75
N ARG A 19 8.42 -1.42 5.51
CA ARG A 19 9.47 -2.42 5.25
C ARG A 19 10.88 -1.88 5.45
N GLN A 20 11.12 -0.61 5.14
CA GLN A 20 12.41 0.02 5.38
C GLN A 20 12.67 0.12 6.90
N LEU A 21 11.67 0.55 7.68
CA LEU A 21 11.75 0.57 9.14
C LEU A 21 11.96 -0.84 9.71
N ALA A 22 11.26 -1.86 9.16
CA ALA A 22 11.39 -3.25 9.59
C ALA A 22 12.81 -3.81 9.38
N ARG A 23 13.47 -3.39 8.30
CA ARG A 23 14.88 -3.74 8.02
C ARG A 23 15.84 -3.08 9.02
N ASN A 24 15.57 -1.84 9.40
CA ASN A 24 16.46 -1.05 10.26
C ASN A 24 16.30 -1.34 11.75
N THR A 25 15.17 -1.89 12.20
CA THR A 25 14.96 -2.22 13.61
C THR A 25 15.72 -3.49 14.03
N ARG A 26 16.29 -3.46 15.24
CA ARG A 26 16.92 -4.60 15.91
C ARG A 26 15.96 -5.45 16.73
N PHE A 27 14.74 -4.96 16.96
CA PHE A 27 13.76 -5.62 17.82
C PHE A 27 12.85 -6.53 16.99
N PRO A 28 12.87 -7.87 17.20
CA PRO A 28 12.12 -8.82 16.38
C PRO A 28 10.61 -8.59 16.40
N GLU A 29 10.04 -8.26 17.56
CA GLU A 29 8.61 -8.00 17.73
C GLU A 29 8.16 -6.76 16.93
N VAL A 30 8.96 -5.70 16.97
CA VAL A 30 8.72 -4.47 16.22
C VAL A 30 8.85 -4.74 14.72
N ARG A 31 9.85 -5.51 14.30
CA ARG A 31 10.00 -5.94 12.91
C ARG A 31 8.75 -6.66 12.41
N THR A 32 8.25 -7.65 13.17
CA THR A 32 7.04 -8.39 12.83
C THR A 32 5.84 -7.46 12.70
N ARG A 33 5.65 -6.54 13.66
CA ARG A 33 4.54 -5.58 13.62
C ARG A 33 4.61 -4.66 12.39
N LEU A 34 5.79 -4.16 12.05
CA LEU A 34 6.01 -3.33 10.86
C LEU A 34 5.70 -4.09 9.56
N LEU A 35 6.11 -5.36 9.47
CA LEU A 35 5.81 -6.20 8.30
C LEU A 35 4.31 -6.49 8.17
N LEU A 36 3.61 -6.71 9.28
CA LEU A 36 2.15 -6.87 9.26
C LEU A 36 1.44 -5.59 8.79
N MET A 37 1.90 -4.42 9.22
CA MET A 37 1.36 -3.13 8.74
C MET A 37 1.64 -2.92 7.26
N ALA A 38 2.84 -3.24 6.79
CA ALA A 38 3.18 -3.19 5.36
C ALA A 38 2.24 -4.07 4.51
N ALA A 39 2.02 -5.32 4.93
CA ALA A 39 1.10 -6.23 4.26
C ALA A 39 -0.36 -5.72 4.29
N GLY A 40 -0.76 -5.03 5.35
CA GLY A 40 -2.06 -4.37 5.44
C GLY A 40 -2.24 -3.27 4.39
N PHE A 41 -1.23 -2.42 4.21
CA PHE A 41 -1.26 -1.37 3.19
C PHE A 41 -1.27 -1.94 1.76
N GLU A 42 -0.53 -3.00 1.48
CA GLU A 42 -0.58 -3.65 0.16
C GLU A 42 -1.98 -4.18 -0.18
N ARG A 43 -2.66 -4.81 0.78
CA ARG A 43 -4.05 -5.25 0.57
C ARG A 43 -5.00 -4.08 0.30
N LEU A 44 -4.78 -2.93 0.94
CA LEU A 44 -5.56 -1.73 0.68
C LEU A 44 -5.26 -1.17 -0.72
N ALA A 45 -4.01 -1.19 -1.16
CA ALA A 45 -3.63 -0.83 -2.52
C ALA A 45 -4.33 -1.73 -3.55
N ASP A 46 -4.22 -3.06 -3.38
CA ASP A 46 -4.88 -4.06 -4.23
C ASP A 46 -6.40 -3.84 -4.27
N GLN A 47 -7.00 -3.51 -3.12
CA GLN A 47 -8.43 -3.24 -3.05
C GLN A 47 -8.77 -1.97 -3.84
N VAL A 48 -8.03 -0.88 -3.66
CA VAL A 48 -8.28 0.35 -4.41
C VAL A 48 -8.14 0.13 -5.91
N GLU A 49 -7.07 -0.53 -6.37
CA GLU A 49 -6.87 -0.80 -7.80
C GLU A 49 -8.02 -1.61 -8.40
N ARG A 50 -8.52 -2.61 -7.67
CA ARG A 50 -9.68 -3.41 -8.12
C ARG A 50 -10.95 -2.58 -8.24
N TRP A 51 -11.19 -1.66 -7.31
CA TRP A 51 -12.40 -0.83 -7.31
C TRP A 51 -12.33 0.26 -8.37
N GLU A 52 -11.16 0.89 -8.56
CA GLU A 52 -10.92 1.84 -9.63
C GLU A 52 -11.03 1.16 -11.01
N GLY A 53 -10.44 -0.03 -11.17
CA GLY A 53 -10.55 -0.82 -12.40
C GLY A 53 -11.99 -1.28 -12.71
N ALA A 54 -12.75 -1.71 -11.70
CA ALA A 54 -14.16 -2.10 -11.87
C ALA A 54 -15.06 -0.89 -12.22
N SER A 55 -14.78 0.28 -11.64
CA SER A 55 -15.52 1.51 -11.92
C SER A 55 -15.28 1.99 -13.36
N LEU A 56 -14.04 1.89 -13.86
CA LEU A 56 -13.69 2.19 -15.25
C LEU A 56 -14.32 1.22 -16.25
N ALA A 57 -14.37 -0.08 -15.92
CA ALA A 57 -15.00 -1.07 -16.79
C ALA A 57 -16.52 -0.87 -16.92
N THR A 58 -17.18 -0.38 -15.86
CA THR A 58 -18.63 -0.09 -15.88
C THR A 58 -18.97 1.21 -16.62
N ALA A 59 -18.03 2.16 -16.70
CA ALA A 59 -18.24 3.45 -17.39
C ALA A 59 -17.98 3.39 -18.91
N ALA A 60 -17.44 2.28 -19.41
CA ALA A 60 -17.12 2.07 -20.83
C ALA A 60 -18.17 1.19 -21.56
N ASP A 61 -19.20 0.73 -20.84
CA ASP A 61 -20.40 0.05 -21.35
C ASP A 61 -21.56 1.06 -21.46
#